data_AF-A0A3A3GYT0-F1
#
_entry.id   AF-A0A3A3GYT0-F1
#
_cell.length_a   1.000
_cell.length_b   1.000
_cell.length_c   1.000
_cell.angle_alpha   90.00
_cell.angle_beta   90.00
_cell.angle_gamma   90.00
#
_symmetry.space_group_name_H-M   'P 1'
#
loop_
_entity.id
_entity.type
_entity.pdbx_description
1 polymer ?
#
loop_
_entity_poly.entity_id
_entity_poly.type
_entity_poly.pdbx_seq_one_letter_code
_entity_poly.pdbx_strand_id
1 'polypeptide(L)'
;MSSLRYFLAQNAEANTETAFVVSTRFKDEQGEPVPWQLRSISEVENEQCRKAATKQKKGKGGAVTPEIDFNEYTAKLIVASVVFPDLKNSELQQSYGVMGAEALLRKMLLPGEYAALLQEVQELNGFNQDMNELIDEVKN
;
A
#
# COMPACT_ATOMS: atom_id res chain seq x y z
N MET A 1 -8.27 16.80 34.44
CA MET A 1 -6.85 16.40 34.38
C MET A 1 -6.71 15.42 33.24
N SER A 2 -5.92 15.79 32.24
CA SER A 2 -6.25 15.58 30.82
C SER A 2 -5.99 14.17 30.28
N SER A 3 -6.87 13.78 29.36
CA SER A 3 -7.01 12.57 28.55
C SER A 3 -5.82 12.21 27.63
N LEU A 4 -4.61 12.74 27.88
CA LEU A 4 -3.42 12.47 27.04
C LEU A 4 -3.01 11.00 27.02
N ARG A 5 -3.30 10.26 28.09
CA ARG A 5 -3.02 8.82 28.19
C ARG A 5 -3.61 8.02 27.03
N TYR A 6 -4.74 8.43 26.46
CA TYR A 6 -5.39 7.70 25.36
C TYR A 6 -4.59 7.74 24.05
N PHE A 7 -3.69 8.72 23.90
CA PHE A 7 -2.90 8.91 22.68
C PHE A 7 -1.44 8.47 22.83
N LEU A 8 -1.08 7.84 23.95
CA LEU A 8 0.25 7.28 24.11
C LEU A 8 0.41 6.08 23.18
N ALA A 9 1.60 5.91 22.59
CA ALA A 9 1.88 4.85 21.60
C ALA A 9 1.53 3.44 22.10
N GLN A 10 1.68 3.19 23.41
CA GLN A 10 1.31 1.92 24.05
C GLN A 10 -0.20 1.65 24.11
N ASN A 11 -1.02 2.68 23.91
CA ASN A 11 -2.49 2.64 23.96
C ASN A 11 -3.13 2.87 22.59
N ALA A 12 -2.34 3.19 21.56
CA ALA A 12 -2.80 3.24 20.18
C ALA A 12 -2.65 1.84 19.57
N GLU A 13 -3.67 1.38 18.86
CA GLU A 13 -3.57 0.13 18.09
C GLU A 13 -2.46 0.27 17.04
N ALA A 14 -1.61 -0.75 16.95
CA ALA A 14 -0.54 -0.82 15.96
C ALA A 14 -1.12 -1.00 14.54
N ASN A 15 -0.25 -1.01 13.53
CA ASN A 15 -0.65 -1.23 12.14
C ASN A 15 -1.60 -2.43 12.02
N THR A 16 -2.74 -2.22 11.36
CA THR A 16 -3.75 -3.25 11.10
C THR A 16 -3.24 -4.18 10.02
N GLU A 17 -3.35 -5.49 10.22
CA GLU A 17 -3.01 -6.50 9.22
C GLU A 17 -4.27 -7.21 8.73
N THR A 18 -4.37 -7.41 7.41
CA THR A 18 -5.51 -8.05 6.76
C THR A 18 -5.04 -9.01 5.67
N ALA A 19 -5.69 -10.17 5.59
CA ALA A 19 -5.49 -11.12 4.51
C ALA A 19 -6.43 -10.83 3.33
N PHE A 20 -5.89 -10.71 2.12
CA PHE A 20 -6.67 -10.38 0.92
C PHE A 20 -6.30 -11.26 -0.27
N VAL A 21 -7.30 -11.89 -0.90
CA VAL A 21 -7.08 -12.73 -2.10
C VAL A 21 -7.06 -11.84 -3.34
N VAL A 22 -5.85 -11.44 -3.76
CA VAL A 22 -5.65 -10.56 -4.93
C VAL A 22 -6.01 -11.26 -6.26
N SER A 23 -5.76 -12.55 -6.35
CA SER A 23 -5.91 -13.31 -7.60
C SER A 23 -6.19 -14.78 -7.33
N THR A 24 -7.06 -15.37 -8.14
CA THR A 24 -7.31 -16.82 -8.17
C THR A 24 -6.24 -17.60 -8.95
N ARG A 25 -5.28 -16.90 -9.57
CA ARG A 25 -4.19 -17.49 -10.37
C ARG A 25 -3.05 -18.02 -9.51
N PHE A 26 -2.84 -17.46 -8.32
CA PHE A 26 -1.82 -17.93 -7.37
C PHE A 26 -2.47 -18.89 -6.41
N LYS A 27 -2.11 -20.17 -6.52
CA LYS A 27 -2.73 -21.26 -5.75
C LYS A 27 -1.70 -22.01 -4.92
N ASP A 28 -2.13 -22.51 -3.78
CA ASP A 28 -1.33 -23.40 -2.94
C ASP A 28 -1.30 -24.84 -3.48
N GLU A 29 -0.68 -25.74 -2.73
CA GLU A 29 -0.58 -27.16 -3.05
C GLU A 29 -1.95 -27.87 -3.09
N GLN A 30 -2.96 -27.30 -2.43
CA GLN A 30 -4.33 -27.80 -2.35
C GLN A 30 -5.21 -27.25 -3.49
N GLY A 31 -4.72 -26.25 -4.24
CA GLY A 31 -5.42 -25.63 -5.36
C GLY A 31 -6.28 -24.42 -4.97
N GLU A 32 -6.19 -23.96 -3.73
CA GLU A 32 -6.90 -22.81 -3.19
C GLU A 32 -6.13 -21.51 -3.45
N PRO A 33 -6.81 -20.38 -3.75
CA PRO A 33 -6.15 -19.09 -3.93
C PRO A 33 -5.38 -18.63 -2.71
N VAL A 34 -4.13 -18.23 -2.90
CA VAL A 34 -3.24 -17.79 -1.80
C VAL A 34 -3.56 -16.34 -1.42
N PRO A 35 -3.96 -16.07 -0.16
CA PRO A 35 -4.18 -14.72 0.31
C PRO A 35 -2.84 -13.99 0.50
N TRP A 36 -2.83 -12.72 0.11
CA TRP A 36 -1.74 -11.80 0.41
C TRP A 36 -1.94 -11.24 1.80
N GLN A 37 -0.83 -11.04 2.53
CA GLN A 37 -0.87 -10.35 3.83
C GLN A 37 -0.56 -8.88 3.59
N LEU A 38 -1.51 -8.03 3.96
CA LEU A 38 -1.42 -6.59 3.85
C LEU A 38 -1.34 -5.98 5.24
N ARG A 39 -0.70 -4.81 5.36
CA ARG A 39 -0.69 -4.01 6.57
C ARG A 39 -1.00 -2.55 6.26
N SER A 40 -1.58 -1.84 7.21
CA SER A 40 -1.60 -0.40 7.16
C SER A 40 -0.18 0.17 7.32
N ILE A 41 0.01 1.38 6.79
CA ILE A 41 1.25 2.13 6.89
C ILE A 41 1.03 3.39 7.71
N SER A 42 2.08 3.85 8.36
CA SER A 42 2.08 5.14 9.04
C SER A 42 2.10 6.30 8.04
N GLU A 43 1.65 7.50 8.45
CA GLU A 43 1.80 8.71 7.61
C GLU A 43 3.27 9.02 7.30
N VAL A 44 4.23 8.59 8.14
CA VAL A 44 5.66 8.73 7.85
C VAL A 44 6.06 7.90 6.63
N GLU A 45 5.59 6.65 6.55
CA GLU A 45 5.82 5.79 5.39
C GLU A 45 5.08 6.31 4.15
N ASN A 46 3.86 6.82 4.33
CA ASN A 46 3.08 7.44 3.26
C ASN A 46 3.79 8.68 2.68
N GLU A 47 4.31 9.55 3.54
CA GLU A 47 5.09 10.71 3.15
C GLU A 47 6.36 10.28 2.39
N GLN A 48 7.05 9.23 2.83
CA GLN A 48 8.21 8.70 2.11
C GLN A 48 7.84 8.20 0.70
N CYS A 49 6.71 7.51 0.56
CA CYS A 49 6.19 7.09 -0.75
C CYS A 49 5.90 8.28 -1.65
N ARG A 50 5.22 9.31 -1.11
CA ARG A 50 4.87 10.54 -1.82
C ARG A 50 6.11 11.31 -2.27
N LYS A 51 7.10 11.47 -1.38
CA LYS A 51 8.39 12.12 -1.68
C LYS A 51 9.16 11.36 -2.75
N ALA A 52 9.25 10.03 -2.64
CA ALA A 52 9.95 9.19 -3.61
C ALA A 52 9.32 9.23 -5.01
N ALA A 53 8.00 9.46 -5.09
CA ALA A 53 7.28 9.65 -6.34
C ALA A 53 7.28 11.10 -6.85
N THR A 54 7.84 12.06 -6.11
CA THR A 54 7.90 13.48 -6.52
C THR A 54 9.12 13.73 -7.40
N LYS A 55 8.90 14.18 -8.63
CA LYS A 55 9.96 14.53 -9.59
C LYS A 55 10.00 16.04 -9.80
N GLN A 56 11.21 16.57 -10.04
CA GLN A 56 11.41 17.96 -10.40
C GLN A 56 11.20 18.12 -11.90
N LYS A 57 10.16 18.85 -12.31
CA LYS A 57 9.87 19.10 -13.73
C LYS A 57 10.32 20.49 -14.12
N LYS A 58 11.12 20.58 -15.20
CA LYS A 58 11.53 21.86 -15.77
C LYS A 58 10.37 22.46 -16.57
N GLY A 59 9.87 23.59 -16.11
CA GLY A 59 8.92 24.44 -16.81
C GLY A 59 9.59 25.36 -17.83
N LYS A 60 8.76 26.13 -18.53
CA LYS A 60 9.24 27.16 -19.47
C LYS A 60 10.06 28.22 -18.70
N GLY A 61 11.19 28.63 -19.27
CA GLY A 61 12.06 29.64 -18.66
C GLY A 61 12.96 29.15 -17.53
N GLY A 62 13.13 27.84 -17.34
CA GLY A 62 14.04 27.28 -16.33
C GLY A 62 13.45 27.18 -14.92
N ALA A 63 12.18 27.54 -14.73
CA ALA A 63 11.46 27.28 -13.50
C ALA A 63 11.40 25.76 -13.23
N VAL A 64 11.56 25.35 -11.98
CA VAL A 64 11.48 23.95 -11.57
C VAL A 64 10.30 23.82 -10.61
N THR A 65 9.35 22.95 -10.93
CA THR A 65 8.16 22.69 -10.11
C THR A 65 8.14 21.23 -9.69
N PRO A 66 7.85 20.91 -8.41
CA PRO A 66 7.63 19.54 -7.98
C PRO A 66 6.33 18.99 -8.56
N GLU A 67 6.39 17.82 -9.17
CA GLU A 67 5.23 17.09 -9.71
C GLU A 67 5.25 15.67 -9.17
N ILE A 68 4.15 15.22 -8.55
CA ILE A 68 4.01 13.86 -8.05
C ILE A 68 3.59 12.96 -9.21
N ASP A 69 4.37 11.91 -9.46
CA ASP A 69 3.98 10.82 -10.35
C ASP A 69 3.01 9.89 -9.61
N PHE A 70 1.72 10.08 -9.85
CA PHE A 70 0.67 9.34 -9.14
C PHE A 70 0.76 7.81 -9.35
N ASN A 71 1.20 7.36 -10.52
CA ASN A 71 1.37 5.94 -10.82
C ASN A 71 2.55 5.34 -10.05
N GLU A 72 3.60 6.11 -9.83
CA GLU A 72 4.73 5.71 -9.00
C GLU A 72 4.36 5.73 -7.51
N TYR A 73 3.63 6.76 -7.07
CA TYR A 73 3.16 6.87 -5.68
C TYR A 73 2.28 5.68 -5.29
N THR A 74 1.27 5.35 -6.10
CA THR A 74 0.36 4.22 -5.82
C THR A 74 1.09 2.88 -5.85
N ALA A 75 2.04 2.68 -6.77
CA ALA A 75 2.86 1.46 -6.78
C ALA A 75 3.71 1.34 -5.51
N LYS A 76 4.32 2.43 -5.04
CA LYS A 76 5.10 2.46 -3.79
C LYS A 76 4.22 2.23 -2.56
N LEU A 77 3.01 2.79 -2.56
CA LEU A 77 2.02 2.59 -1.50
C LEU A 77 1.65 1.11 -1.36
N ILE A 78 1.35 0.44 -2.47
CA ILE A 78 1.08 -1.00 -2.48
C ILE A 78 2.29 -1.78 -1.98
N VAL A 79 3.49 -1.52 -2.52
CA VAL A 79 4.71 -2.22 -2.09
C VAL A 79 4.98 -2.07 -0.59
N ALA A 80 4.74 -0.88 -0.02
CA ALA A 80 4.93 -0.64 1.40
C ALA A 80 3.91 -1.39 2.27
N SER A 81 2.72 -1.65 1.73
CA SER A 81 1.58 -2.27 2.42
C SER A 81 1.57 -3.80 2.28
N VAL A 82 2.25 -4.39 1.30
CA VAL A 82 2.33 -5.86 1.14
C VAL A 82 3.41 -6.44 2.05
N VAL A 83 3.00 -7.32 2.96
CA VAL A 83 3.87 -8.12 3.84
C VAL A 83 4.18 -9.47 3.20
N PHE A 84 3.17 -10.12 2.62
CA PHE A 84 3.32 -11.38 1.89
C PHE A 84 2.51 -11.34 0.58
N PRO A 85 3.08 -11.75 -0.56
CA PRO A 85 4.45 -12.23 -0.75
C PRO A 85 5.51 -11.12 -0.57
N ASP A 86 6.74 -11.50 -0.23
CA ASP A 86 7.85 -10.53 -0.17
C ASP A 86 8.23 -10.07 -1.58
N LEU A 87 7.72 -8.90 -1.97
CA LEU A 87 7.94 -8.31 -3.29
C LEU A 87 9.41 -7.90 -3.53
N LYS A 88 10.23 -7.83 -2.47
CA LYS A 88 11.67 -7.56 -2.56
C LYS A 88 12.51 -8.83 -2.69
N ASN A 89 11.88 -10.00 -2.60
CA ASN A 89 12.55 -11.28 -2.78
C ASN A 89 13.19 -11.38 -4.18
N SER A 90 14.49 -11.67 -4.22
CA SER A 90 15.27 -11.72 -5.45
C SER A 90 14.86 -12.86 -6.38
N GLU A 91 14.54 -14.02 -5.84
CA GLU A 91 14.13 -15.19 -6.61
C GLU A 91 12.78 -14.93 -7.29
N LEU A 92 11.84 -14.34 -6.55
CA LEU A 92 10.56 -13.92 -7.09
C LEU A 92 10.75 -12.90 -8.23
N GLN A 93 11.51 -11.83 -8.02
CA GLN A 93 11.77 -10.83 -9.07
C GLN A 93 12.45 -11.44 -10.32
N GLN A 94 13.43 -12.33 -10.12
CA GLN A 94 14.11 -13.02 -11.21
C GLN A 94 13.17 -13.92 -12.01
N SER A 95 12.25 -14.63 -11.35
CA SER A 95 11.26 -15.49 -12.03
C SER A 95 10.36 -14.71 -13.01
N TYR A 96 10.12 -13.42 -12.75
CA TYR A 96 9.37 -12.52 -13.63
C TYR A 96 10.25 -11.70 -14.58
N GLY A 97 11.58 -11.83 -14.50
CA GLY A 97 12.54 -11.11 -15.33
C GLY A 97 12.56 -9.60 -15.09
N VAL A 98 12.33 -9.17 -13.86
CA VAL A 98 12.25 -7.75 -13.47
C VAL A 98 13.20 -7.43 -12.33
N MET A 99 13.48 -6.13 -12.16
CA MET A 99 14.21 -5.60 -11.01
C MET A 99 13.35 -4.53 -10.35
N GLY A 100 13.08 -4.70 -9.06
CA GLY A 100 12.27 -3.79 -8.26
C GLY A 100 10.84 -4.29 -8.03
N ALA A 101 10.33 -4.02 -6.82
CA ALA A 101 9.03 -4.49 -6.36
C ALA A 101 7.87 -3.85 -7.16
N GLU A 102 7.99 -2.58 -7.54
CA GLU A 102 6.98 -1.88 -8.34
C GLU A 102 6.87 -2.47 -9.76
N ALA A 103 8.01 -2.82 -10.36
CA ALA A 103 8.04 -3.48 -11.66
C ALA A 103 7.47 -4.90 -11.58
N LEU A 104 7.77 -5.62 -10.49
CA LEU A 104 7.20 -6.94 -10.21
C LEU A 104 5.67 -6.89 -10.14
N LEU A 105 5.07 -5.98 -9.36
CA LEU A 105 3.62 -5.86 -9.29
C LEU A 105 2.98 -5.68 -10.68
N ARG A 106 3.53 -4.77 -11.48
CA ARG A 106 3.03 -4.46 -12.83
C ARG A 106 3.21 -5.60 -13.83
N LYS A 107 4.23 -6.46 -13.63
CA LYS A 107 4.51 -7.62 -14.46
C LYS A 107 3.68 -8.84 -14.05
N MET A 108 3.46 -9.00 -12.75
CA MET A 108 2.84 -10.16 -12.13
C MET A 108 1.31 -10.09 -12.17
N LEU A 109 0.73 -8.92 -11.92
CA LEU A 109 -0.72 -8.74 -11.80
C LEU A 109 -1.36 -8.30 -13.11
N LEU A 110 -2.59 -8.77 -13.34
CA LEU A 110 -3.48 -8.22 -14.36
C LEU A 110 -3.97 -6.82 -13.92
N PRO A 111 -4.40 -5.95 -14.85
CA PRO A 111 -4.87 -4.60 -14.50
C PRO A 111 -5.99 -4.57 -13.46
N GLY A 112 -6.95 -5.51 -13.55
CA GLY A 112 -8.04 -5.62 -12.57
C GLY A 112 -7.57 -6.09 -11.19
N GLU A 113 -6.61 -7.02 -11.14
CA GLU A 113 -6.02 -7.50 -9.89
C GLU A 113 -5.21 -6.39 -9.20
N TYR A 114 -4.43 -5.64 -9.98
CA TYR A 114 -3.70 -4.49 -9.48
C TYR A 114 -4.63 -3.40 -8.92
N ALA A 115 -5.73 -3.11 -9.63
CA ALA A 115 -6.72 -2.13 -9.19
C ALA A 115 -7.42 -2.57 -7.90
N ALA A 116 -7.81 -3.85 -7.78
CA ALA A 116 -8.41 -4.39 -6.57
C ALA A 116 -7.45 -4.34 -5.37
N LEU A 117 -6.18 -4.71 -5.57
CA LEU A 117 -5.16 -4.60 -4.54
C LEU A 117 -4.92 -3.14 -4.12
N LEU A 118 -4.89 -2.19 -5.06
CA LEU A 118 -4.79 -0.77 -4.74
C LEU A 118 -5.97 -0.30 -3.88
N GLN A 119 -7.19 -0.70 -4.24
CA GLN A 119 -8.39 -0.34 -3.50
C GLN A 119 -8.33 -0.87 -2.06
N GLU A 120 -8.02 -2.15 -1.88
CA GLU A 120 -7.88 -2.77 -0.55
C GLU A 120 -6.81 -2.05 0.28
N VAL A 121 -5.65 -1.75 -0.31
CA VAL A 121 -4.58 -0.98 0.35
C VAL A 121 -5.04 0.43 0.73
N GLN A 122 -5.90 1.07 -0.08
CA GLN A 122 -6.43 2.39 0.24
C GLN A 122 -7.43 2.35 1.39
N GLU A 123 -8.31 1.34 1.40
CA GLU A 123 -9.27 1.10 2.49
C GLU A 123 -8.55 0.78 3.80
N LEU A 124 -7.55 -0.10 3.77
CA LEU A 124 -6.73 -0.47 4.93
C LEU A 124 -5.96 0.72 5.54
N ASN A 125 -5.60 1.70 4.71
CA ASN A 125 -4.95 2.93 5.15
C ASN A 125 -5.93 4.05 5.51
N GLY A 126 -7.24 3.77 5.52
CA GLY A 126 -8.27 4.73 5.92
C GLY A 126 -8.55 5.85 4.90
N PHE A 127 -8.11 5.73 3.65
CA PHE A 127 -8.36 6.76 2.62
C PHE A 127 -9.83 6.84 2.19
N ASN A 128 -10.61 5.78 2.42
CA ASN A 128 -12.01 5.66 2.03
C ASN A 128 -12.98 5.68 3.23
N GLN A 129 -12.52 6.00 4.45
CA GLN A 129 -13.37 6.03 5.63
C GLN A 129 -14.05 7.40 5.79
N ASP A 130 -15.38 7.43 5.89
CA ASP A 130 -16.10 8.60 6.38
C ASP A 130 -15.96 8.67 7.90
N MET A 131 -15.56 9.83 8.43
CA MET A 131 -15.41 10.07 9.86
C MET A 131 -16.69 9.79 10.66
N ASN A 132 -17.86 9.91 10.03
CA ASN A 132 -19.14 9.61 10.67
C ASN A 132 -19.38 8.10 10.82
N GLU A 133 -18.93 7.28 9.88
CA GLU A 133 -19.09 5.81 9.95
C GLU A 133 -18.25 5.23 11.10
N LEU A 134 -17.04 5.76 11.30
CA LEU A 134 -16.16 5.40 12.43
C LEU A 134 -16.78 5.69 13.80
N ILE A 135 -17.53 6.79 13.92
CA ILE A 135 -18.15 7.19 15.19
C ILE A 135 -19.32 6.26 15.57
N ASP A 136 -20.04 5.74 14.58
CA ASP A 136 -21.19 4.88 14.81
C ASP A 136 -20.79 3.42 15.07
N GLU A 137 -19.66 2.95 14.52
CA GLU A 137 -19.08 1.64 14.82
C GLU A 137 -18.59 1.54 16.28
N VAL A 138 -17.98 2.59 16.82
CA VAL A 138 -17.46 2.62 18.22
C VAL A 138 -18.57 2.67 19.27
N LYS A 139 -19.80 3.03 18.89
CA LYS A 139 -20.94 3.14 19.82
C LYS A 139 -21.75 1.85 19.99
N ASN A 140 -21.54 0.85 19.13
CA ASN A 140 -22.22 -0.45 19.19
C ASN A 140 -21.38 -1.51 19.90
#